data_AF-A0A1X2HL64-F1
#
_entry.id   AF-A0A1X2HL64-F1
#
_cell.length_a   1.000
_cell.length_b   1.000
_cell.length_c   1.000
_cell.angle_alpha   90.00
_cell.angle_beta   90.00
_cell.angle_gamma   90.00
#
_symmetry.space_group_name_H-M   'P 1'
#
loop_
_entity.id
_entity.type
_entity.pdbx_description
1 polymer ?
#
loop_
_entity_poly.entity_id
_entity_poly.type
_entity_poly.pdbx_seq_one_letter_code
_entity_poly.pdbx_strand_id
1 'polypeptide(L)'
;MTSIPTSETQRRIPNGTLQHVPYDPNEDLKACPIPQPYKIHEQLKGKKAVIFGIPGPFTPGCSNTHVPGFLTSRDALQAKGISEVVCLSVTDGFVMNAFGKVSDAKDKIIMAGDGSAEYCKALGLDQDLTKNGMGIRSKRFAIVVDDLVVKYIGVEQQRGVTVSGAEAVLAKL
;
A
#
# COMPACT_ATOMS: atom_id res chain seq x y z
N MET A 1 -11.25 -15.95 -11.98
CA MET A 1 -11.10 -14.67 -12.68
C MET A 1 -12.15 -13.72 -12.12
N THR A 2 -11.79 -12.89 -11.15
CA THR A 2 -12.70 -11.84 -10.66
C THR A 2 -12.47 -10.62 -11.54
N SER A 3 -13.29 -10.47 -12.57
CA SER A 3 -13.36 -9.26 -13.37
C SER A 3 -13.91 -8.13 -12.50
N ILE A 4 -13.26 -6.97 -12.59
CA ILE A 4 -13.70 -5.77 -11.87
C ILE A 4 -14.90 -5.18 -12.62
N PRO A 5 -16.01 -4.88 -11.93
CA PRO A 5 -17.25 -4.43 -12.56
C PRO A 5 -17.07 -3.11 -13.35
N THR A 6 -17.83 -3.00 -14.43
CA THR A 6 -17.67 -1.97 -15.49
C THR A 6 -18.44 -0.67 -15.26
N SER A 7 -19.25 -0.55 -14.21
CA SER A 7 -19.99 0.68 -13.87
C SER A 7 -19.25 1.57 -12.87
N GLU A 8 -19.34 2.90 -13.03
CA GLU A 8 -18.68 3.89 -12.15
C GLU A 8 -19.10 3.78 -10.68
N THR A 9 -20.36 3.39 -10.42
CA THR A 9 -20.91 3.21 -9.07
C THR A 9 -20.40 1.97 -8.35
N GLN A 10 -19.72 1.04 -9.05
CA GLN A 10 -19.29 -0.26 -8.50
C GLN A 10 -17.77 -0.42 -8.40
N ARG A 11 -17.01 0.64 -8.66
CA ARG A 11 -15.54 0.65 -8.59
C ARG A 11 -14.98 1.39 -7.37
N ARG A 12 -15.73 1.58 -6.29
CA ARG A 12 -15.18 2.17 -5.06
C ARG A 12 -14.40 1.13 -4.26
N ILE A 13 -13.28 1.53 -3.65
CA ILE A 13 -12.59 0.69 -2.67
C ILE A 13 -13.47 0.49 -1.42
N PRO A 14 -13.45 -0.69 -0.77
CA PRO A 14 -14.15 -0.90 0.49
C PRO A 14 -13.65 0.09 1.55
N ASN A 15 -14.46 0.34 2.57
CA ASN A 15 -13.95 1.01 3.77
C ASN A 15 -13.15 0.00 4.61
N GLY A 16 -12.24 0.49 5.43
CA GLY A 16 -11.44 -0.33 6.33
C GLY A 16 -10.52 0.50 7.19
N THR A 17 -9.92 -0.17 8.17
CA THR A 17 -8.95 0.44 9.08
C THR A 17 -7.66 -0.35 9.02
N LEU A 18 -6.56 0.34 8.73
CA LEU A 18 -5.21 -0.19 8.87
C LEU A 18 -4.57 0.36 10.15
N GLN A 19 -3.36 -0.10 10.46
CA GLN A 19 -2.57 0.42 11.58
C GLN A 19 -1.28 1.04 11.04
N HIS A 20 -1.00 2.28 11.41
CA HIS A 20 0.23 2.97 10.98
C HIS A 20 0.80 3.78 12.14
N VAL A 21 2.09 4.08 12.07
CA VAL A 21 2.72 5.07 12.95
C VAL A 21 2.91 6.34 12.11
N PRO A 22 2.31 7.48 12.49
CA PRO A 22 2.58 8.76 11.83
C PRO A 22 4.07 9.10 11.91
N TYR A 23 4.62 9.63 10.82
CA TYR A 23 6.01 10.07 10.81
C TYR A 23 6.22 11.27 11.73
N ASP A 24 7.22 11.19 12.59
CA ASP A 24 7.75 12.31 13.37
C ASP A 24 9.25 12.46 13.08
N PRO A 25 9.71 13.61 12.51
CA PRO A 25 11.11 13.83 12.21
C PRO A 25 12.00 13.93 13.46
N ASN A 26 11.41 14.12 14.65
CA ASN A 26 12.13 14.20 15.92
C ASN A 26 12.14 12.87 16.68
N GLU A 27 11.49 11.84 16.14
CA GLU A 27 11.43 10.53 16.79
C GLU A 27 12.80 9.83 16.73
N ASP A 28 13.24 9.30 17.87
CA ASP A 28 14.41 8.42 17.91
C ASP A 28 14.13 7.12 17.12
N LEU A 29 15.11 6.66 16.34
CA LEU A 29 14.95 5.45 15.51
C LEU A 29 14.55 4.20 16.33
N LYS A 30 14.97 4.12 17.59
CA LYS A 30 14.67 3.03 18.53
C LYS A 30 13.40 3.27 19.35
N ALA A 31 12.70 4.38 19.13
CA ALA A 31 11.41 4.63 19.76
C ALA A 31 10.40 3.54 19.37
N CYS A 32 9.51 3.24 20.32
CA CYS A 32 8.45 2.22 20.20
C CYS A 32 7.07 2.89 20.20
N PRO A 33 6.74 3.71 19.18
CA PRO A 33 5.43 4.35 19.11
C PRO A 33 4.32 3.31 18.92
N ILE A 34 3.15 3.61 19.47
CA ILE A 34 1.95 2.78 19.32
C ILE A 34 1.29 3.09 17.98
N PRO A 35 1.09 2.09 17.10
CA PRO A 35 0.33 2.26 15.88
C PRO A 35 -1.06 2.81 16.14
N GLN A 36 -1.45 3.75 15.29
CA GLN A 36 -2.74 4.41 15.31
C GLN A 36 -3.60 3.97 14.12
N PRO A 37 -4.93 3.97 14.28
CA PRO A 37 -5.86 3.68 13.19
C PRO A 37 -5.66 4.59 11.97
N TYR A 38 -5.42 3.99 10.81
CA TYR A 38 -5.49 4.65 9.50
C TYR A 38 -6.79 4.24 8.82
N LYS A 39 -7.81 5.08 8.94
CA LYS A 39 -9.15 4.82 8.40
C LYS A 39 -9.23 5.23 6.93
N ILE A 40 -9.31 4.25 6.04
CA ILE A 40 -9.12 4.42 4.59
C ILE A 40 -10.03 5.50 4.00
N HIS A 41 -11.35 5.43 4.22
CA HIS A 41 -12.27 6.40 3.63
C HIS A 41 -12.09 7.81 4.22
N GLU A 42 -11.88 7.92 5.54
CA GLU A 42 -11.67 9.23 6.18
C GLU A 42 -10.39 9.90 5.65
N GLN A 43 -9.34 9.12 5.39
CA GLN A 43 -8.04 9.64 4.95
C GLN A 43 -7.96 9.94 3.45
N LEU A 44 -8.71 9.20 2.61
CA LEU A 44 -8.61 9.26 1.15
C LEU A 44 -9.81 9.89 0.42
N LYS A 45 -10.90 10.22 1.13
CA LYS A 45 -12.06 10.88 0.52
C LYS A 45 -11.66 12.23 -0.09
N GLY A 46 -12.14 12.51 -1.30
CA GLY A 46 -11.80 13.71 -2.06
C GLY A 46 -10.34 13.82 -2.51
N LYS A 47 -9.52 12.78 -2.31
CA LYS A 47 -8.10 12.74 -2.70
C LYS A 47 -7.89 11.80 -3.89
N LYS A 48 -6.88 12.13 -4.72
CA LYS A 48 -6.23 11.15 -5.61
C LYS A 48 -5.07 10.51 -4.84
N ALA A 49 -5.02 9.19 -4.80
CA ALA A 49 -4.09 8.44 -3.97
C ALA A 49 -3.65 7.13 -4.63
N VAL A 50 -2.49 6.61 -4.22
CA VAL A 50 -2.01 5.27 -4.57
C VAL A 50 -2.03 4.40 -3.33
N ILE A 51 -2.61 3.19 -3.43
CA ILE A 51 -2.48 2.13 -2.43
C ILE A 51 -1.75 0.98 -3.10
N PHE A 52 -0.55 0.62 -2.62
CA PHE A 52 0.19 -0.52 -3.15
C PHE A 52 0.43 -1.57 -2.07
N GLY A 53 0.20 -2.83 -2.41
CA GLY A 53 0.33 -3.97 -1.53
C GLY A 53 1.67 -4.69 -1.72
N ILE A 54 2.28 -5.12 -0.62
CA ILE A 54 3.47 -5.98 -0.64
C ILE A 54 3.24 -7.30 0.10
N PRO A 55 3.73 -8.45 -0.44
CA PRO A 55 3.59 -9.74 0.23
C PRO A 55 4.26 -9.86 1.58
N GLY A 56 5.33 -9.10 1.80
CA GLY A 56 5.98 -9.05 3.10
C GLY A 56 7.03 -7.96 3.13
N PRO A 57 7.07 -7.12 4.18
CA PRO A 57 8.20 -6.23 4.42
C PRO A 57 9.48 -7.05 4.55
N PHE A 58 10.63 -6.42 4.27
CA PHE A 58 11.96 -7.06 4.29
C PHE A 58 12.21 -8.16 3.24
N THR A 59 11.25 -8.51 2.38
CA THR A 59 11.49 -9.45 1.26
C THR A 59 12.15 -8.75 0.05
N PRO A 60 13.02 -9.41 -0.74
CA PRO A 60 13.88 -8.74 -1.73
C PRO A 60 13.15 -7.82 -2.72
N GLY A 61 12.08 -8.30 -3.36
CA GLY A 61 11.33 -7.48 -4.34
C GLY A 61 10.58 -6.30 -3.72
N CYS A 62 10.26 -6.37 -2.43
CA CYS A 62 9.60 -5.28 -1.71
C CYS A 62 10.61 -4.21 -1.29
N SER A 63 11.74 -4.63 -0.70
CA SER A 63 12.78 -3.75 -0.16
C SER A 63 13.64 -3.10 -1.24
N ASN A 64 13.96 -3.82 -2.31
CA ASN A 64 14.95 -3.35 -3.29
C ASN A 64 14.33 -2.68 -4.52
N THR A 65 13.02 -2.82 -4.72
CA THR A 65 12.37 -2.38 -5.97
C THR A 65 11.05 -1.67 -5.72
N HIS A 66 10.09 -2.31 -5.05
CA HIS A 66 8.74 -1.77 -4.99
C HIS A 66 8.66 -0.46 -4.19
N VAL A 67 9.09 -0.46 -2.93
CA VAL A 67 9.09 0.75 -2.08
C VAL A 67 10.06 1.83 -2.61
N PRO A 68 11.32 1.51 -2.97
CA PRO A 68 12.24 2.50 -3.54
C PRO A 68 11.74 3.15 -4.83
N GLY A 69 11.01 2.40 -5.66
CA GLY A 69 10.38 2.94 -6.87
C GLY A 69 9.38 4.03 -6.55
N PHE A 70 8.48 3.81 -5.59
CA PHE A 70 7.54 4.84 -5.14
C PHE A 70 8.23 6.03 -4.46
N LEU A 71 9.29 5.81 -3.67
CA LEU A 71 10.06 6.90 -3.04
C LEU A 71 10.74 7.80 -4.07
N THR A 72 11.38 7.20 -5.08
CA THR A 72 12.03 7.92 -6.18
C THR A 72 11.01 8.68 -7.04
N SER A 73 9.85 8.08 -7.28
CA SER A 73 8.80 8.68 -8.10
C SER A 73 7.87 9.64 -7.35
N ARG A 74 8.09 9.91 -6.05
CA ARG A 74 7.12 10.66 -5.24
C ARG A 74 6.80 12.05 -5.78
N ASP A 75 7.81 12.79 -6.24
CA ASP A 75 7.60 14.15 -6.76
C ASP A 75 6.81 14.13 -8.07
N ALA A 76 7.09 13.17 -8.95
CA ALA A 76 6.36 12.99 -10.20
C ALA A 76 4.88 12.57 -9.95
N LEU A 77 4.64 11.70 -8.97
CA LEU A 77 3.29 11.31 -8.55
C LEU A 77 2.52 12.53 -8.02
N GLN A 78 3.16 13.35 -7.19
CA GLN A 78 2.55 14.57 -6.65
C GLN A 78 2.25 15.60 -7.74
N ALA A 79 3.14 15.78 -8.72
CA ALA A 79 2.89 16.63 -9.88
C ALA A 79 1.69 16.16 -10.72
N LYS A 80 1.33 14.86 -10.64
CA LYS A 80 0.13 14.26 -11.26
C LYS A 80 -1.10 14.23 -10.35
N GLY A 81 -1.05 14.94 -9.22
CA GLY A 81 -2.15 15.10 -8.27
C GLY A 81 -2.26 14.00 -7.23
N ILE A 82 -1.35 13.02 -7.18
CA ILE A 82 -1.34 12.03 -6.10
C ILE A 82 -0.91 12.71 -4.81
N SER A 83 -1.88 12.87 -3.91
CA SER A 83 -1.67 13.49 -2.60
C SER A 83 -1.17 12.50 -1.55
N GLU A 84 -1.50 11.21 -1.69
CA GLU A 84 -1.18 10.17 -0.72
C GLU A 84 -0.66 8.92 -1.41
N VAL A 85 0.38 8.30 -0.83
CA VAL A 85 0.88 6.99 -1.23
C VAL A 85 0.92 6.09 0.01
N VAL A 86 0.19 4.99 -0.04
CA VAL A 86 0.04 4.04 1.07
C VAL A 86 0.67 2.70 0.68
N CYS A 87 1.65 2.25 1.44
CA CYS A 87 2.18 0.90 1.38
C CYS A 87 1.43 0.01 2.36
N LEU A 88 0.73 -1.00 1.86
CA LEU A 88 -0.01 -1.98 2.65
C LEU A 88 0.74 -3.31 2.71
N SER A 89 0.79 -3.93 3.88
CA SER A 89 1.11 -5.35 4.01
C SER A 89 0.25 -6.03 5.06
N VAL A 90 -0.03 -7.33 4.88
CA VAL A 90 -0.69 -8.16 5.89
C VAL A 90 0.36 -8.53 6.94
N THR A 91 0.56 -7.62 7.87
CA THR A 91 1.42 -7.66 9.05
C THR A 91 0.97 -6.54 9.98
N ASP A 92 1.36 -6.54 11.24
CA ASP A 92 1.00 -5.47 12.17
C ASP A 92 1.67 -4.11 11.86
N GLY A 93 1.13 -3.05 12.45
CA GLY A 93 1.63 -1.69 12.26
C GLY A 93 3.03 -1.44 12.83
N PHE A 94 3.49 -2.23 13.81
CA PHE A 94 4.84 -2.09 14.36
C PHE A 94 5.89 -2.56 13.34
N VAL A 95 5.64 -3.69 12.69
CA VAL A 95 6.50 -4.20 11.62
C VAL A 95 6.55 -3.23 10.44
N MET A 96 5.40 -2.66 10.05
CA MET A 96 5.36 -1.66 8.97
C MET A 96 6.06 -0.35 9.35
N ASN A 97 5.98 0.08 10.61
CA ASN A 97 6.77 1.22 11.11
C ASN A 97 8.27 0.95 11.00
N ALA A 98 8.74 -0.18 11.52
CA ALA A 98 10.14 -0.56 11.44
C ALA A 98 10.63 -0.65 9.98
N PHE A 99 9.81 -1.21 9.09
CA PHE A 99 10.11 -1.28 7.67
C PHE A 99 10.16 0.11 7.01
N GLY A 100 9.27 1.02 7.40
CA GLY A 100 9.28 2.43 7.00
C GLY A 100 10.56 3.15 7.38
N LYS A 101 11.01 2.98 8.64
CA LYS A 101 12.26 3.55 9.14
C LYS A 101 13.47 3.09 8.32
N VAL A 102 13.62 1.79 8.10
CA VAL A 102 14.78 1.27 7.33
C VAL A 102 14.71 1.58 5.83
N SER A 103 13.51 1.84 5.29
CA SER A 103 13.32 2.22 3.89
C SER A 103 13.44 3.72 3.65
N ASP A 104 13.68 4.52 4.70
CA ASP A 104 13.68 5.99 4.65
C ASP A 104 12.35 6.57 4.12
N ALA A 105 11.22 5.93 4.49
CA ALA A 105 9.90 6.28 3.95
C ALA A 105 9.38 7.65 4.42
N LYS A 106 9.75 8.09 5.63
CA LYS A 106 9.37 9.38 6.24
C LYS A 106 7.87 9.72 6.05
N ASP A 107 7.57 10.95 5.67
CA ASP A 107 6.26 11.46 5.27
C ASP A 107 5.91 11.16 3.79
N LYS A 108 6.81 10.52 3.05
CA LYS A 108 6.63 10.26 1.61
C LYS A 108 5.68 9.11 1.33
N ILE A 109 5.67 8.08 2.18
CA ILE A 109 4.83 6.90 2.05
C ILE A 109 4.27 6.52 3.42
N ILE A 110 2.95 6.37 3.50
CA ILE A 110 2.28 5.84 4.68
C ILE A 110 2.49 4.33 4.73
N MET A 111 3.19 3.85 5.75
CA MET A 111 3.47 2.42 5.95
C MET A 111 2.40 1.83 6.87
N ALA A 112 1.46 1.08 6.29
CA ALA A 112 0.25 0.64 6.97
C ALA A 112 0.15 -0.90 7.04
N GLY A 113 -0.03 -1.41 8.25
CA GLY A 113 -0.23 -2.81 8.55
C GLY A 113 -1.71 -3.21 8.56
N ASP A 114 -2.00 -4.33 7.91
CA ASP A 114 -3.29 -5.05 7.94
C ASP A 114 -3.12 -6.40 8.65
N GLY A 115 -2.80 -6.37 9.95
CA GLY A 115 -2.38 -7.58 10.70
C GLY A 115 -3.39 -8.73 10.67
N SER A 116 -4.69 -8.43 10.59
CA SER A 116 -5.77 -9.42 10.52
C SER A 116 -6.20 -9.79 9.09
N ALA A 117 -5.54 -9.20 8.07
CA ALA A 117 -5.88 -9.31 6.65
C ALA A 117 -7.31 -8.85 6.30
N GLU A 118 -7.99 -8.10 7.16
CA GLU A 118 -9.41 -7.77 6.98
C GLU A 118 -9.61 -6.89 5.74
N TYR A 119 -8.78 -5.86 5.59
CA TYR A 119 -8.90 -4.94 4.47
C TYR A 119 -8.40 -5.55 3.17
N CYS A 120 -7.30 -6.31 3.22
CA CYS A 120 -6.75 -7.01 2.07
C CYS A 120 -7.72 -8.07 1.53
N LYS A 121 -8.42 -8.79 2.41
CA LYS A 121 -9.53 -9.71 2.05
C LYS A 121 -10.73 -8.96 1.48
N ALA A 122 -11.11 -7.83 2.05
CA ALA A 122 -12.19 -7.00 1.51
C ALA A 122 -11.89 -6.51 0.07
N LEU A 123 -10.61 -6.30 -0.25
CA LEU A 123 -10.15 -6.01 -1.61
C LEU A 123 -10.09 -7.24 -2.54
N GLY A 124 -10.16 -8.46 -1.99
CA GLY A 124 -9.90 -9.71 -2.73
C GLY A 124 -8.43 -9.86 -3.18
N LEU A 125 -7.52 -9.15 -2.49
CA LEU A 125 -6.11 -9.06 -2.84
C LEU A 125 -5.22 -9.79 -1.83
N ASP A 126 -5.78 -10.62 -0.97
CA ASP A 126 -5.03 -11.55 -0.14
C ASP A 126 -4.59 -12.80 -0.93
N GLN A 127 -3.62 -13.51 -0.37
CA GLN A 127 -3.12 -14.80 -0.84
C GLN A 127 -2.65 -15.66 0.34
N ASP A 128 -2.81 -16.97 0.23
CA ASP A 128 -2.30 -17.91 1.22
C ASP A 128 -0.89 -18.38 0.84
N LEU A 129 0.09 -17.99 1.65
CA LEU A 129 1.49 -18.39 1.54
C LEU A 129 1.93 -19.27 2.73
N THR A 130 0.99 -19.98 3.37
CA THR A 130 1.27 -20.89 4.49
C THR A 130 2.30 -21.95 4.15
N LYS A 131 2.27 -22.51 2.92
CA LYS A 131 3.27 -23.48 2.45
C LYS A 131 4.70 -22.91 2.40
N ASN A 132 4.84 -21.59 2.35
CA ASN A 132 6.12 -20.90 2.37
C ASN A 132 6.46 -20.36 3.77
N GLY A 133 5.72 -20.74 4.80
CA GLY A 133 5.92 -20.30 6.19
C GLY A 133 5.46 -18.87 6.48
N MET A 134 4.68 -18.25 5.59
CA MET A 134 4.31 -16.83 5.71
C MET A 134 2.87 -16.59 6.19
N GLY A 135 2.00 -17.59 6.11
CA GLY A 135 0.56 -17.44 6.39
C GLY A 135 -0.18 -16.66 5.29
N ILE A 136 -1.32 -16.06 5.67
CA ILE A 136 -2.05 -15.15 4.78
C ILE A 136 -1.24 -13.87 4.58
N ARG A 137 -1.08 -13.44 3.33
CA ARG A 137 -0.34 -12.24 2.94
C ARG A 137 -1.09 -11.43 1.90
N SER A 138 -0.67 -10.18 1.70
CA SER A 138 -1.13 -9.38 0.57
C SER A 138 -0.53 -9.93 -0.74
N LYS A 139 -1.27 -9.89 -1.84
CA LYS A 139 -0.70 -9.93 -3.19
C LYS A 139 0.18 -8.71 -3.40
N ARG A 140 1.04 -8.74 -4.42
CA ARG A 140 1.71 -7.54 -4.91
C ARG A 140 0.78 -6.82 -5.88
N PHE A 141 0.43 -5.58 -5.58
CA PHE A 141 -0.47 -4.79 -6.40
C PHE A 141 -0.23 -3.29 -6.25
N ALA A 142 -0.80 -2.50 -7.16
CA ALA A 142 -1.06 -1.08 -6.95
C ALA A 142 -2.48 -0.73 -7.40
N ILE A 143 -3.14 0.15 -6.65
CA ILE A 143 -4.45 0.71 -6.93
C ILE A 143 -4.29 2.23 -6.96
N VAL A 144 -4.76 2.87 -8.03
CA VAL A 144 -4.97 4.33 -8.05
C VAL A 144 -6.43 4.58 -7.75
N VAL A 145 -6.69 5.43 -6.77
CA VAL A 145 -8.04 5.93 -6.47
C VAL A 145 -8.12 7.43 -6.67
N ASP A 146 -9.31 7.89 -7.02
CA ASP A 146 -9.68 9.30 -7.06
C ASP A 146 -11.09 9.43 -6.45
N ASP A 147 -11.19 10.14 -5.34
CA ASP A 147 -12.35 10.13 -4.44
C ASP A 147 -12.86 8.69 -4.16
N LEU A 148 -11.95 7.83 -3.68
CA LEU A 148 -12.24 6.42 -3.36
C LEU A 148 -12.67 5.55 -4.57
N VAL A 149 -12.80 6.12 -5.78
CA VAL A 149 -13.13 5.39 -7.00
C VAL A 149 -11.85 4.89 -7.64
N VAL A 150 -11.77 3.58 -7.87
CA VAL A 150 -10.63 2.94 -8.54
C VAL A 150 -10.53 3.43 -9.98
N LYS A 151 -9.38 4.02 -10.31
CA LYS A 151 -8.98 4.46 -11.65
C LYS A 151 -8.01 3.50 -12.32
N TYR A 152 -7.19 2.82 -11.52
CA TYR A 152 -6.26 1.80 -11.99
C TYR A 152 -6.08 0.72 -10.94
N ILE A 153 -5.85 -0.51 -11.40
CA ILE A 153 -5.44 -1.64 -10.57
C ILE A 153 -4.50 -2.55 -11.37
N GLY A 154 -3.28 -2.69 -10.86
CA GLY A 154 -2.28 -3.61 -11.38
C GLY A 154 -1.99 -4.67 -10.33
N VAL A 155 -2.32 -5.93 -10.61
CA VAL A 155 -2.03 -7.07 -9.72
C VAL A 155 -1.00 -7.97 -10.40
N GLU A 156 0.14 -8.16 -9.76
CA GLU A 156 1.18 -9.04 -10.30
C GLU A 156 0.68 -10.48 -10.38
N GLN A 157 0.86 -11.10 -11.54
CA GLN A 157 0.57 -12.53 -11.74
C GLN A 157 1.82 -13.40 -11.55
N GLN A 158 3.00 -12.80 -11.61
CA GLN A 158 4.29 -13.47 -11.52
C GLN A 158 5.20 -12.72 -10.54
N ARG A 159 6.35 -13.32 -10.23
CA ARG A 159 7.38 -12.63 -9.44
C ARG A 159 7.89 -11.41 -10.21
N GLY A 160 7.90 -10.25 -9.56
CA GLY A 160 8.41 -9.02 -10.14
C GLY A 160 7.69 -7.79 -9.59
N VAL A 161 8.07 -6.63 -10.10
CA VAL A 161 7.37 -5.35 -9.92
C VAL A 161 7.20 -4.78 -11.33
N THR A 162 6.01 -4.96 -11.90
CA THR A 162 5.67 -4.52 -13.26
C THR A 162 4.44 -3.63 -13.19
N VAL A 163 3.24 -4.20 -13.31
CA VAL A 163 1.95 -3.49 -13.23
C VAL A 163 1.71 -2.83 -11.87
N SER A 164 2.37 -3.29 -10.81
CA SER A 164 2.30 -2.65 -9.49
C SER A 164 3.32 -1.53 -9.30
N GLY A 165 4.31 -1.39 -10.19
CA GLY A 165 5.39 -0.43 -10.04
C GLY A 165 4.98 1.03 -10.24
N ALA A 166 5.77 1.95 -9.68
CA ALA A 166 5.53 3.39 -9.79
C ALA A 166 5.50 3.88 -11.24
N GLU A 167 6.34 3.33 -12.12
CA GLU A 167 6.33 3.65 -13.56
C GLU A 167 5.00 3.26 -14.23
N ALA A 168 4.51 2.05 -13.95
CA ALA A 168 3.23 1.59 -14.47
C ALA A 168 2.07 2.42 -13.93
N VAL A 169 2.12 2.83 -12.67
CA VAL A 169 1.16 3.77 -12.08
C VAL A 169 1.21 5.12 -12.78
N LEU A 170 2.38 5.74 -12.91
CA LEU A 170 2.56 7.04 -13.57
C LEU A 170 2.02 7.05 -15.01
N ALA A 171 2.20 5.96 -15.75
CA ALA A 171 1.67 5.80 -17.10
C ALA A 171 0.13 5.75 -17.18
N LYS A 172 -0.57 5.69 -16.04
CA LYS A 172 -2.04 5.63 -15.92
C LYS A 172 -2.65 6.88 -15.28
N LEU A 173 -1.84 7.89 -14.93
CA LEU A 173 -2.25 9.08 -14.18
C LEU A 173 -2.58 10.32 -15.02
#